data_AF-A0A7W0WIY1-F1
#
_entry.id   AF-A0A7W0WIY1-F1
#
_cell.length_a   1.000
_cell.length_b   1.000
_cell.length_c   1.000
_cell.angle_alpha   90.00
_cell.angle_beta   90.00
_cell.angle_gamma   90.00
#
_symmetry.space_group_name_H-M   'P 1'
#
loop_
_entity.id
_entity.type
_entity.pdbx_description
1 polymer ?
#
loop_
_entity_poly.entity_id
_entity_poly.type
_entity_poly.pdbx_seq_one_letter_code
_entity_poly.pdbx_strand_id
1 'polypeptide(L)'
;MNDSPGGDIARRDEILEFLYWVEGEGLQGSGTLAGMVRFLSHPEADVRATLQELGSRGDVIRDDVTGEYQLTGTGRREAARRFAEEFAPLLNQGHGECSDPNCDCHTNPAAAAECHAARAHREHAH
;
A
#
# COMPACT_ATOMS: atom_id res chain seq x y z
N MET A 1 -17.84 21.74 -1.01
CA MET A 1 -17.14 20.45 -1.11
C MET A 1 -18.14 19.37 -0.74
N ASN A 2 -18.28 18.31 -1.54
CA ASN A 2 -19.19 17.21 -1.23
C ASN A 2 -18.51 16.31 -0.18
N ASP A 3 -18.79 16.58 1.09
CA ASP A 3 -18.35 15.78 2.22
C ASP A 3 -19.25 14.55 2.33
N SER A 4 -18.93 13.52 1.57
CA SER A 4 -19.60 12.23 1.71
C SER A 4 -18.87 11.44 2.80
N PRO A 5 -19.56 10.81 3.76
CA PRO A 5 -18.94 10.07 4.87
C PRO A 5 -17.92 9.00 4.44
N GLY A 6 -18.02 8.50 3.21
CA GLY A 6 -17.03 7.58 2.64
C GLY A 6 -15.70 8.22 2.24
N GLY A 7 -15.70 9.52 1.90
CA GLY A 7 -14.51 10.27 1.51
C GLY A 7 -13.54 10.49 2.68
N ASP A 8 -14.07 10.73 3.88
CA ASP A 8 -13.26 10.92 5.08
C ASP A 8 -12.55 9.63 5.50
N ILE A 9 -13.26 8.50 5.41
CA ILE A 9 -12.68 7.19 5.72
C ILE A 9 -11.58 6.85 4.72
N ALA A 10 -11.83 7.02 3.42
CA ALA A 10 -10.84 6.74 2.38
C ALA A 10 -9.57 7.58 2.56
N ARG A 11 -9.72 8.89 2.85
CA ARG A 11 -8.59 9.79 3.06
C ARG A 11 -7.76 9.41 4.29
N ARG A 12 -8.42 9.04 5.38
CA ARG A 12 -7.74 8.57 6.59
C ARG A 12 -6.91 7.32 6.30
N ASP A 13 -7.49 6.40 5.56
CA ASP A 13 -6.85 5.13 5.22
C ASP A 13 -5.61 5.39 4.33
N GLU A 14 -5.75 6.25 3.31
CA GLU A 14 -4.65 6.67 2.43
C GLU A 14 -3.50 7.37 3.18
N ILE A 15 -3.80 8.23 4.17
CA ILE A 15 -2.77 8.87 5.00
C ILE A 15 -2.03 7.85 5.86
N LEU A 16 -2.75 6.87 6.44
CA LEU A 16 -2.13 5.80 7.23
C LEU A 16 -1.24 4.91 6.37
N GLU A 17 -1.73 4.48 5.20
CA GLU A 17 -0.99 3.68 4.22
C GLU A 17 0.27 4.41 3.73
N PHE A 18 0.15 5.70 3.40
CA PHE A 18 1.28 6.53 3.00
C PHE A 18 2.34 6.63 4.09
N LEU A 19 1.94 6.90 5.34
CA LEU A 19 2.88 6.96 6.47
C LEU A 19 3.56 5.62 6.72
N TYR A 20 2.85 4.51 6.55
CA TYR A 20 3.41 3.16 6.69
C TYR A 20 4.46 2.88 5.62
N TRP A 21 4.18 3.29 4.37
CA TRP A 21 5.12 3.19 3.27
C TRP A 21 6.37 4.06 3.48
N VAL A 22 6.19 5.34 3.86
CA VAL A 22 7.30 6.26 4.16
C VAL A 22 8.20 5.74 5.28
N GLU A 23 7.61 5.16 6.34
CA GLU A 23 8.37 4.54 7.43
C GLU A 23 9.20 3.35 6.93
N GLY A 24 8.60 2.47 6.12
CA GLY A 24 9.25 1.27 5.58
C GLY A 24 10.41 1.58 4.63
N GLU A 25 10.28 2.62 3.82
CA GLU A 25 11.29 3.04 2.84
C GLU A 25 12.33 4.03 3.42
N GLY A 26 12.10 4.58 4.61
CA GLY A 26 12.99 5.56 5.23
C GLY A 26 13.02 6.92 4.51
N LEU A 27 11.91 7.32 3.88
CA LEU A 27 11.80 8.54 3.08
C LEU A 27 11.64 9.79 3.96
N GLN A 28 12.75 10.31 4.49
CA GLN A 28 12.76 11.54 5.28
C GLN A 28 12.21 12.75 4.49
N GLY A 29 11.48 13.63 5.16
CA GLY A 29 10.82 14.81 4.59
C GLY A 29 9.39 14.54 4.08
N SER A 30 9.10 13.31 3.67
CA SER A 30 7.80 12.93 3.09
C SER A 30 6.69 12.82 4.14
N GLY A 31 7.03 12.55 5.40
CA GLY A 31 6.07 12.49 6.52
C GLY A 31 5.64 13.86 7.05
N THR A 32 6.11 14.97 6.48
CA THR A 32 5.60 16.31 6.81
C THR A 32 4.27 16.59 6.09
N LEU A 33 3.45 17.52 6.59
CA LEU A 33 2.22 17.94 5.90
C LEU A 33 2.49 18.37 4.44
N ALA A 34 3.54 19.16 4.24
CA ALA A 34 3.95 19.61 2.91
C ALA A 34 4.48 18.46 2.03
N GLY A 35 5.11 17.45 2.65
CA GLY A 35 5.51 16.22 1.97
C GLY A 35 4.30 15.44 1.49
N MET A 36 3.37 15.12 2.40
CA MET A 36 2.15 14.38 2.10
C MET A 36 1.33 15.02 0.98
N VAL A 37 1.08 16.33 1.03
CA VAL A 37 0.27 17.04 0.01
C VAL A 37 0.87 16.97 -1.40
N ARG A 38 2.17 16.67 -1.55
CA ARG A 38 2.78 16.46 -2.87
C ARG A 38 2.44 15.09 -3.48
N PHE A 39 2.14 14.11 -2.64
CA PHE A 39 1.86 12.74 -3.07
C PHE A 39 0.36 12.42 -3.04
N LEU A 40 -0.35 12.96 -2.04
CA LEU A 40 -1.77 12.75 -1.85
C LEU A 40 -2.58 13.68 -2.75
N SER A 41 -3.64 13.17 -3.36
CA SER A 41 -4.53 13.95 -4.25
C SER A 41 -5.59 14.77 -3.48
N HIS A 42 -5.26 15.20 -2.26
CA HIS A 42 -6.18 15.86 -1.33
C HIS A 42 -5.78 17.32 -1.05
N PRO A 43 -6.75 18.22 -0.82
CA PRO A 43 -6.45 19.58 -0.35
C PRO A 43 -5.69 19.57 0.97
N GLU A 44 -4.72 20.48 1.14
CA GLU A 44 -3.93 20.58 2.37
C GLU A 44 -4.78 20.73 3.64
N ALA A 45 -5.87 21.49 3.55
CA ALA A 45 -6.79 21.70 4.67
C ALA A 45 -7.40 20.38 5.17
N ASP A 46 -7.78 19.50 4.25
CA ASP A 46 -8.39 18.23 4.58
C ASP A 46 -7.34 17.25 5.14
N VAL A 47 -6.16 17.17 4.54
CA VAL A 47 -5.04 16.36 5.05
C VAL A 47 -4.69 16.78 6.47
N ARG A 48 -4.63 18.10 6.72
CA ARG A 48 -4.38 18.65 8.05
C ARG A 48 -5.46 18.27 9.05
N ALA A 49 -6.73 18.38 8.69
CA ALA A 49 -7.85 18.00 9.56
C ALA A 49 -7.78 16.50 9.92
N THR A 50 -7.55 15.63 8.94
CA THR A 50 -7.42 14.19 9.18
C THR A 50 -6.21 13.84 10.04
N LEU A 51 -5.06 14.52 9.87
CA LEU A 51 -3.89 14.34 10.74
C LEU A 51 -4.17 14.75 12.20
N GLN A 52 -4.94 15.83 12.41
CA GLN A 52 -5.37 16.25 13.74
C GLN A 52 -6.28 15.20 14.39
N GLU A 53 -7.21 14.64 13.62
CA GLU A 53 -8.08 13.55 14.09
C GLU A 53 -7.29 12.29 14.44
N LEU A 54 -6.39 11.85 13.55
CA LEU A 54 -5.49 10.72 13.80
C LEU A 54 -4.61 10.95 15.04
N GLY A 55 -4.12 12.18 15.23
CA GLY A 55 -3.37 12.56 16.43
C GLY A 55 -4.21 12.47 17.69
N SER A 56 -5.46 12.97 17.64
CA SER A 56 -6.40 12.89 18.77
C SER A 56 -6.77 11.45 19.16
N ARG A 57 -6.74 10.52 18.19
CA ARG A 57 -6.98 9.09 18.40
C ARG A 57 -5.75 8.33 18.90
N GLY A 58 -4.57 8.97 18.84
CA GLY A 58 -3.29 8.36 19.18
C GLY A 58 -2.74 7.44 18.09
N ASP A 59 -3.22 7.57 16.85
CA ASP A 59 -2.75 6.79 15.71
C ASP A 59 -1.41 7.37 15.17
N VAL A 60 -1.25 8.69 15.22
CA VAL A 60 -0.01 9.39 14.82
C VAL A 60 0.49 10.32 15.90
N ILE A 61 1.79 10.58 15.88
CA ILE A 61 2.43 11.67 16.63
C ILE A 61 3.15 12.60 15.66
N ARG A 62 3.26 13.87 16.01
CA ARG A 62 4.03 14.85 15.26
C ARG A 62 5.30 15.18 16.02
N ASP A 63 6.44 15.10 15.35
CA ASP A 63 7.70 15.61 15.86
C ASP A 63 7.72 17.14 15.72
N ASP A 64 7.90 17.85 16.83
CA ASP A 64 7.81 19.32 16.85
C ASP A 64 9.02 20.02 16.23
N VAL A 65 10.15 19.33 16.10
CA VAL A 65 11.40 19.88 15.57
C VAL A 65 11.41 19.77 14.05
N THR A 66 11.08 18.60 13.53
CA THR A 66 11.12 18.26 12.10
C THR A 66 9.79 18.50 11.40
N GLY A 67 8.68 18.47 12.15
CA GLY A 67 7.33 18.54 11.61
C GLY A 67 6.85 17.24 10.96
N GLU A 68 7.60 16.15 11.11
CA GLU A 68 7.29 14.82 10.61
C GLU A 68 6.15 14.21 11.43
N TYR A 69 5.21 13.56 10.75
CA TYR A 69 4.22 12.70 11.37
C TYR A 69 4.74 11.25 11.35
N GLN A 70 4.62 10.57 12.49
CA GLN A 70 5.05 9.20 12.67
C GLN A 70 3.89 8.35 13.21
N LEU A 71 3.81 7.11 12.76
CA LEU A 71 2.84 6.16 13.26
C LEU A 71 3.21 5.76 14.70
N THR A 72 2.21 5.78 15.58
CA THR A 72 2.36 5.13 16.89
C THR A 72 2.31 3.61 16.71
N GLY A 73 2.56 2.86 17.79
CA GLY A 73 2.36 1.41 17.75
C GLY A 73 0.93 1.00 17.36
N THR A 74 -0.08 1.81 17.71
CA THR A 74 -1.47 1.56 17.32
C THR A 74 -1.71 1.93 15.86
N GLY A 75 -1.29 3.12 15.43
CA GLY A 75 -1.43 3.54 14.04
C GLY A 75 -0.71 2.61 13.08
N ARG A 76 0.48 2.11 13.45
CA ARG A 76 1.23 1.17 12.61
C ARG A 76 0.50 -0.14 12.37
N ARG A 77 -0.16 -0.69 13.39
CA ARG A 77 -0.95 -1.93 13.23
C ARG A 77 -2.13 -1.70 12.28
N GLU A 78 -2.83 -0.59 12.43
CA GLU A 78 -3.96 -0.26 11.57
C GLU A 78 -3.53 0.04 10.14
N ALA A 79 -2.47 0.83 9.97
CA ALA A 79 -1.90 1.16 8.68
C ALA A 79 -1.41 -0.10 7.94
N ALA A 80 -0.70 -1.00 8.63
CA ALA A 80 -0.26 -2.27 8.05
C ALA A 80 -1.43 -3.14 7.58
N ARG A 81 -2.52 -3.20 8.37
CA ARG A 81 -3.73 -3.96 8.01
C ARG A 81 -4.38 -3.38 6.75
N ARG A 82 -4.50 -2.05 6.67
CA ARG A 82 -5.10 -1.35 5.54
C ARG A 82 -4.27 -1.47 4.26
N PHE A 83 -2.96 -1.24 4.39
CA PHE A 83 -2.01 -1.47 3.31
C PHE A 83 -2.07 -2.93 2.80
N ALA A 84 -2.12 -3.92 3.70
CA ALA A 84 -2.27 -5.31 3.29
C ALA A 84 -3.60 -5.57 2.55
N GLU A 85 -4.71 -4.98 3.01
CA GLU A 85 -6.03 -5.11 2.40
C GLU A 85 -6.10 -4.47 1.01
N GLU A 86 -5.57 -3.26 0.84
CA GLU A 86 -5.55 -2.53 -0.42
C GLU A 86 -4.69 -3.24 -1.47
N PHE A 87 -3.51 -3.73 -1.06
CA PHE A 87 -2.56 -4.37 -1.97
C PHE A 87 -2.75 -5.89 -2.09
N ALA A 88 -3.61 -6.52 -1.29
CA ALA A 88 -3.92 -7.96 -1.38
C ALA A 88 -4.32 -8.42 -2.80
N PRO A 89 -5.15 -7.67 -3.57
CA PRO A 89 -5.46 -8.03 -4.95
C PRO A 89 -4.25 -8.03 -5.89
N LEU A 90 -3.21 -7.25 -5.58
CA LEU A 90 -1.96 -7.18 -6.37
C LEU A 90 -1.00 -8.31 -5.95
N LEU A 91 -0.97 -8.67 -4.67
CA LEU A 91 -0.16 -9.78 -4.15
C LEU A 91 -0.71 -11.15 -4.56
N ASN A 92 -2.04 -11.30 -4.68
CA ASN A 92 -2.66 -12.52 -5.19
C ASN A 92 -2.51 -12.72 -6.72
N GLN A 93 -1.84 -11.80 -7.42
CA GLN A 93 -1.50 -11.95 -8.85
C GLN A 93 -0.09 -12.53 -9.08
N GLY A 94 0.62 -12.91 -8.01
CA GLY A 94 1.98 -13.43 -8.08
C GLY A 94 2.09 -14.96 -8.21
N HIS A 95 2.30 -15.43 -9.45
CA HIS A 95 3.14 -16.58 -9.83
C HIS A 95 2.63 -18.02 -9.61
N GLY A 96 1.77 -18.54 -10.50
CA GLY A 96 1.70 -20.00 -10.67
C GLY A 96 0.39 -20.60 -11.14
N GLU A 97 -0.68 -19.83 -11.33
CA GLU A 97 -1.90 -20.40 -11.91
C GLU A 97 -1.73 -20.62 -13.41
N CYS A 98 -1.14 -21.76 -13.74
CA CYS A 98 -1.26 -22.36 -15.05
C CYS A 98 -2.74 -22.71 -15.27
N SER A 99 -3.41 -21.93 -16.12
CA SER A 99 -4.84 -22.11 -16.44
C SER A 99 -5.11 -23.28 -17.39
N ASP A 100 -4.07 -23.99 -17.84
CA ASP A 100 -4.21 -25.19 -18.65
C ASP A 100 -4.48 -26.40 -17.73
N PRO A 101 -5.69 -26.99 -17.76
CA PRO A 101 -6.06 -28.10 -16.89
C PRO A 101 -5.28 -29.39 -17.19
N ASN A 102 -4.56 -29.45 -18.32
CA ASN A 102 -3.73 -30.60 -18.70
C ASN A 102 -2.24 -30.35 -18.46
N CYS A 103 -1.87 -29.31 -17.72
CA CYS A 103 -0.48 -29.00 -17.48
C CYS A 103 0.11 -29.83 -16.33
N ASP A 104 1.26 -30.47 -16.57
CA ASP A 104 1.95 -31.34 -15.61
C ASP A 104 2.34 -30.64 -14.30
N CYS A 105 2.42 -29.29 -14.29
CA CYS A 105 2.67 -28.51 -13.07
C CYS A 105 1.57 -28.67 -12.00
N HIS A 106 0.38 -29.17 -12.36
CA HIS A 106 -0.69 -29.48 -11.41
C HIS A 106 -0.44 -30.78 -10.64
N THR A 107 0.37 -31.69 -11.19
CA THR A 107 0.65 -33.01 -10.57
C THR A 107 2.08 -33.18 -10.07
N ASN A 108 3.02 -32.37 -10.57
CA ASN A 108 4.41 -32.35 -10.10
C ASN A 108 4.92 -30.89 -9.97
N PRO A 109 5.11 -30.39 -8.74
CA PRO A 109 5.61 -29.02 -8.49
C PRO A 109 6.99 -28.75 -9.12
N ALA A 110 7.83 -29.78 -9.26
CA ALA A 110 9.16 -29.62 -9.87
C ALA A 110 9.09 -29.39 -11.40
N ALA A 111 8.01 -29.83 -12.06
CA ALA A 111 7.79 -29.62 -13.49
C ALA A 111 7.32 -28.19 -13.83
N ALA A 112 6.87 -27.41 -12.84
CA ALA A 112 6.43 -26.04 -13.04
C ALA A 112 7.57 -25.15 -13.57
N ALA A 113 8.79 -25.30 -13.04
CA ALA A 113 9.96 -24.54 -13.48
C ALA A 113 10.36 -24.83 -14.94
N GLU A 114 10.22 -26.08 -15.39
CA GLU A 114 10.56 -26.49 -16.76
C GLU A 114 9.51 -26.04 -17.78
N CYS A 115 8.23 -25.97 -17.39
CA CYS A 115 7.13 -25.49 -18.23
C CYS A 115 7.29 -24.01 -18.63
N HIS A 116 7.71 -23.16 -17.69
CA HIS A 116 7.92 -21.73 -17.95
C HIS A 116 9.06 -21.46 -18.94
N ALA A 117 10.12 -22.28 -18.90
CA ALA A 117 11.24 -22.18 -19.85
C ALA A 117 10.83 -22.61 -21.27
N ALA A 118 9.97 -23.62 -21.41
CA ALA A 118 9.54 -24.14 -22.70
C ALA A 118 8.56 -23.22 -23.46
N ARG A 119 7.75 -22.42 -22.76
CA ARG A 119 6.82 -21.45 -23.38
C ARG A 119 7.54 -20.25 -24.01
N ALA A 120 8.60 -19.74 -23.38
CA ALA A 120 9.39 -18.62 -23.91
C ALA A 120 10.01 -18.91 -25.30
N HIS A 121 10.24 -20.18 -25.63
CA HIS A 121 10.77 -20.60 -26.94
C HIS A 121 9.71 -20.74 -28.04
N ARG A 122 8.41 -20.84 -27.70
CA ARG A 122 7.34 -21.01 -28.71
C ARG A 122 6.77 -19.68 -29.23
N GLU A 123 6.91 -18.59 -28.46
CA GLU A 123 6.37 -17.27 -28.84
C GLU A 123 7.29 -16.44 -29.75
N HIS A 124 8.52 -16.92 -30.03
CA HIS A 124 9.47 -16.28 -30.96
C HIS A 124 9.56 -16.97 -32.34
N ALA A 125 8.65 -17.89 -32.65
CA ALA A 125 8.57 -18.54 -33.96
C ALA A 125 7.35 -18.03 -34.75
N HIS A 126 7.30 -16.72 -35.01
CA HIS A 126 6.46 -16.12 -36.04
C HIS A 126 7.15 -14.91 -36.66
#